data_AF-A0A963Q2M7-F1
#
_entry.id   AF-A0A963Q2M7-F1
#
_cell.length_a   1.000
_cell.length_b   1.000
_cell.length_c   1.000
_cell.angle_alpha   90.00
_cell.angle_beta   90.00
_cell.angle_gamma   90.00
#
_symmetry.space_group_name_H-M   'P 1'
#
loop_
_entity.id
_entity.type
_entity.pdbx_description
1 polymer ?
#
loop_
_entity_poly.entity_id
_entity_poly.type
_entity_poly.pdbx_seq_one_letter_code
_entity_poly.pdbx_strand_id
1 'polypeptide(L)'
;MKQIALDIGLAPEPTLESFFPGGNAEALAHLRLWAGGAAARSPVPLYLWGESGSGKTHLLRAARQALERAGGQVGWLGPQSPPQAAFQPHWDAVMFD
;
A
#
# COMPACT_ATOMS: atom_id res chain seq x y z
N MET A 1 1.29 -41.26 -15.07
CA MET A 1 1.12 -39.94 -14.43
C MET A 1 0.80 -38.93 -15.51
N LYS A 2 -0.22 -38.08 -15.33
CA LYS A 2 -0.64 -37.07 -16.32
C LYS A 2 -0.50 -35.69 -15.67
N GLN A 3 0.40 -34.87 -16.18
CA GLN A 3 0.61 -33.50 -15.68
C GLN A 3 -0.50 -32.60 -16.22
N ILE A 4 -1.13 -31.85 -15.32
CA ILE A 4 -2.11 -30.81 -15.67
C ILE A 4 -1.34 -29.48 -15.70
N ALA A 5 -1.62 -28.65 -16.70
CA ALA A 5 -1.05 -27.31 -16.75
C ALA A 5 -1.62 -26.47 -15.59
N LEU A 6 -0.74 -25.93 -14.75
CA LEU A 6 -1.11 -24.93 -13.75
C LEU A 6 -1.07 -23.57 -14.45
N ASP A 7 -2.20 -22.89 -14.50
CA ASP A 7 -2.28 -21.56 -15.10
C ASP A 7 -1.69 -20.55 -14.11
N ILE A 8 -0.38 -20.32 -14.23
CA ILE A 8 0.35 -19.35 -13.41
C ILE A 8 0.15 -17.97 -14.03
N GLY A 9 -0.92 -17.29 -13.62
CA GLY A 9 -1.15 -15.89 -13.94
C GLY A 9 -0.20 -14.94 -13.21
N LEU A 10 -0.22 -13.67 -13.59
CA LEU A 10 0.47 -12.61 -12.83
C LEU A 10 -0.11 -12.52 -11.41
N ALA A 11 0.76 -12.30 -10.43
CA ALA A 11 0.31 -12.05 -9.07
C ALA A 11 -0.61 -10.81 -9.06
N PRO A 12 -1.80 -10.89 -8.43
CA PRO A 12 -2.69 -9.75 -8.36
C PRO A 12 -2.03 -8.61 -7.60
N GLU A 13 -2.37 -7.38 -7.99
CA GLU A 13 -1.90 -6.19 -7.28
C GLU A 13 -2.39 -6.22 -5.81
N PRO A 14 -1.54 -5.89 -4.83
CA PRO A 14 -1.94 -5.80 -3.43
C PRO A 14 -3.09 -4.83 -3.22
N THR A 15 -4.13 -5.27 -2.50
CA THR A 15 -5.27 -4.43 -2.11
C THR A 15 -5.55 -4.55 -0.61
N LEU A 16 -6.28 -3.58 -0.04
CA LEU A 16 -6.69 -3.61 1.37
C LEU A 16 -7.78 -4.66 1.61
N GLU A 17 -8.50 -5.06 0.56
CA GLU A 17 -9.50 -6.14 0.58
C GLU A 17 -8.83 -7.52 0.58
N SER A 18 -7.71 -7.67 -0.15
CA SER A 18 -6.98 -8.93 -0.27
C SER A 18 -5.94 -9.17 0.82
N PHE A 19 -5.80 -8.27 1.79
CA PHE A 19 -4.91 -8.46 2.94
C PHE A 19 -5.59 -9.30 4.02
N PHE A 20 -4.94 -10.39 4.44
CA PHE A 20 -5.41 -11.17 5.59
C PHE A 20 -4.97 -10.48 6.89
N PRO A 21 -5.91 -9.96 7.71
CA PRO A 21 -5.54 -9.11 8.83
C PRO A 21 -4.81 -9.86 9.94
N GLY A 22 -5.23 -11.08 10.30
CA GLY A 22 -4.70 -11.78 11.48
C GLY A 22 -4.69 -10.86 12.71
N GLY A 23 -3.53 -10.75 13.38
CA GLY A 23 -3.34 -9.83 14.50
C GLY A 23 -3.25 -8.33 14.14
N ASN A 24 -3.24 -7.98 12.85
CA ASN A 24 -3.08 -6.61 12.35
C ASN A 24 -4.42 -5.94 11.98
N ALA A 25 -5.55 -6.40 12.54
CA ALA A 25 -6.89 -5.89 12.21
C ALA A 25 -7.01 -4.37 12.43
N GLU A 26 -6.46 -3.84 13.52
CA GLU A 26 -6.47 -2.41 13.84
C GLU A 26 -5.64 -1.60 12.85
N ALA A 27 -4.46 -2.10 12.45
CA ALA A 27 -3.62 -1.45 11.44
C ALA A 27 -4.34 -1.39 10.09
N LEU A 28 -5.02 -2.48 9.70
CA LEU A 28 -5.82 -2.52 8.48
C LEU A 28 -7.02 -1.55 8.55
N ALA A 29 -7.72 -1.48 9.68
CA ALA A 29 -8.84 -0.57 9.88
C ALA A 29 -8.39 0.90 9.78
N HIS A 30 -7.26 1.23 10.42
CA HIS A 30 -6.68 2.56 10.33
C HIS A 30 -6.28 2.93 8.89
N LEU A 31 -5.65 2.00 8.16
CA LEU A 31 -5.28 2.20 6.76
C LEU A 31 -6.50 2.42 5.86
N ARG A 32 -7.61 1.71 6.08
CA ARG A 32 -8.85 1.91 5.33
C ARG A 32 -9.44 3.29 5.56
N LEU A 33 -9.46 3.76 6.81
CA LEU A 33 -9.87 5.13 7.15
C LEU A 33 -8.97 6.17 6.48
N TRP A 34 -7.65 5.99 6.60
CA TRP A 34 -6.66 6.90 6.04
C TRP A 34 -6.72 6.95 4.50
N ALA A 35 -6.92 5.81 3.83
CA ALA A 35 -7.04 5.74 2.38
C ALA A 35 -8.41 6.19 1.84
N GLY A 36 -9.43 6.36 2.69
CA GLY A 36 -10.83 6.61 2.33
C GLY A 36 -11.17 7.97 1.70
N GLY A 37 -10.19 8.71 1.18
CA GLY A 37 -10.38 9.98 0.47
C GLY A 37 -10.09 11.24 1.31
N ALA A 38 -9.95 12.39 0.63
CA ALA A 38 -9.41 13.63 1.19
C ALA A 38 -10.22 14.21 2.38
N ALA A 39 -11.53 13.98 2.42
CA ALA A 39 -12.39 14.50 3.49
C ALA A 39 -12.31 13.69 4.80
N ALA A 40 -11.84 12.45 4.76
CA ALA A 40 -11.80 11.54 5.91
C ALA A 40 -10.37 11.14 6.31
N ARG A 41 -9.34 11.63 5.61
CA ARG A 41 -7.95 11.26 5.84
C ARG A 41 -7.44 11.90 7.14
N SER A 42 -6.98 11.07 8.08
CA SER A 42 -6.25 11.54 9.26
C SER A 42 -5.02 12.33 8.80
N PRO A 43 -4.77 13.54 9.32
CA PRO A 43 -3.62 14.37 8.94
C PRO A 43 -2.28 13.84 9.50
N VAL A 44 -2.32 12.77 10.29
CA VAL A 44 -1.15 12.23 10.99
C VAL A 44 -0.41 11.23 10.11
N PRO A 45 0.93 11.32 9.98
CA PRO A 45 1.73 10.30 9.31
C PRO A 45 1.56 8.92 9.97
N LEU A 46 1.52 7.87 9.15
CA LEU A 46 1.45 6.49 9.62
C LEU A 46 2.82 5.80 9.45
N TYR A 47 3.28 5.14 10.51
CA TYR A 47 4.50 4.34 10.50
C TYR A 47 4.16 2.87 10.75
N LEU A 48 4.43 2.02 9.76
CA LEU A 48 4.23 0.57 9.84
C LEU A 48 5.55 -0.12 10.20
N TRP A 49 5.54 -0.95 11.25
CA TRP A 49 6.69 -1.72 11.69
C TRP A 49 6.26 -3.16 12.00
N GLY A 50 7.24 -4.06 12.10
CA GLY A 50 7.00 -5.48 12.36
C GLY A 50 8.04 -6.36 11.67
N GLU A 51 8.04 -7.64 12.00
CA GLU A 51 9.00 -8.63 11.50
C GLU A 51 8.95 -8.81 9.98
N SER A 52 9.95 -9.50 9.40
CA SER A 52 9.90 -9.90 7.99
C SER A 52 8.67 -10.78 7.73
N GLY A 53 7.99 -10.58 6.60
CA GLY A 53 6.78 -11.33 6.27
C GLY A 53 5.48 -10.84 6.94
N SER A 54 5.52 -9.81 7.80
CA SER A 54 4.31 -9.22 8.43
C SER A 54 3.36 -8.49 7.48
N GLY A 55 3.74 -8.30 6.21
CA GLY A 55 2.89 -7.67 5.20
C GLY A 55 3.02 -6.14 5.07
N LYS A 56 4.04 -5.50 5.64
CA LYS A 56 4.30 -4.05 5.53
C LYS A 56 4.26 -3.55 4.07
N THR A 57 5.04 -4.15 3.18
CA THR A 57 5.08 -3.77 1.76
C THR A 57 3.75 -4.04 1.05
N HIS A 58 3.00 -5.09 1.44
CA HIS A 58 1.64 -5.33 0.91
C HIS A 58 0.72 -4.19 1.30
N LEU A 59 0.67 -3.83 2.59
CA LEU A 59 -0.17 -2.76 3.11
C LEU A 59 0.18 -1.40 2.50
N LEU A 60 1.47 -1.09 2.35
CA LEU A 60 1.92 0.17 1.73
C LEU A 60 1.49 0.25 0.27
N ARG A 61 1.69 -0.82 -0.52
CA ARG A 61 1.22 -0.88 -1.92
C ARG A 61 -0.29 -0.83 -2.04
N ALA A 62 -1.01 -1.51 -1.15
CA ALA A 62 -2.47 -1.51 -1.10
C ALA A 62 -3.04 -0.13 -0.76
N ALA A 63 -2.41 0.62 0.15
CA ALA A 63 -2.79 1.98 0.47
C ALA A 63 -2.57 2.93 -0.72
N ARG A 64 -1.42 2.81 -1.41
CA ARG A 64 -1.14 3.58 -2.64
C ARG A 64 -2.24 3.35 -3.65
N GLN A 65 -2.56 2.09 -3.88
CA GLN A 65 -3.54 1.71 -4.87
C GLN A 65 -4.95 2.19 -4.54
N ALA A 66 -5.35 2.15 -3.26
CA ALA A 66 -6.63 2.70 -2.82
C ALA A 66 -6.72 4.23 -3.07
N LEU A 67 -5.63 4.96 -2.83
CA LEU A 67 -5.56 6.40 -3.10
C LEU A 67 -5.61 6.72 -4.60
N GLU A 68 -4.86 5.97 -5.41
CA GLU A 68 -4.86 6.13 -6.87
C GLU A 68 -6.23 5.81 -7.47
N ARG A 69 -6.92 4.78 -6.97
CA ARG A 69 -8.31 4.46 -7.35
C ARG A 69 -9.31 5.55 -7.00
N ALA A 70 -9.05 6.31 -5.93
CA ALA A 70 -9.83 7.47 -5.54
C ALA A 70 -9.45 8.74 -6.35
N GLY A 71 -8.54 8.65 -7.31
CA GLY A 71 -8.09 9.75 -8.17
C GLY A 71 -6.95 10.59 -7.58
N GLY A 72 -6.38 10.17 -6.45
CA GLY A 72 -5.25 10.86 -5.82
C GLY A 72 -3.91 10.52 -6.46
N GLN A 73 -2.93 11.40 -6.30
CA GLN A 73 -1.55 11.20 -6.75
C GLN A 73 -0.64 10.90 -5.57
N VAL A 74 0.11 9.80 -5.64
CA VAL A 74 0.96 9.33 -4.54
C VAL A 74 2.42 9.27 -4.97
N GLY A 75 3.28 9.96 -4.22
CA GLY A 75 4.73 9.84 -4.35
C GLY A 75 5.25 8.58 -3.67
N TRP A 76 6.27 7.95 -4.27
CA TRP A 76 6.95 6.78 -3.71
C TRP A 76 8.46 7.03 -3.57
N LEU A 77 8.95 6.96 -2.34
CA LEU A 77 10.36 7.15 -2.00
C LEU A 77 10.87 5.89 -1.30
N GLY A 78 11.62 5.06 -2.03
CA GLY A 78 12.27 3.87 -1.47
C GLY A 78 13.74 3.77 -1.87
N PRO A 79 14.44 2.69 -1.49
CA PRO A 79 15.87 2.50 -1.77
C PRO A 79 16.24 2.54 -3.26
N GLN A 80 15.26 2.24 -4.12
CA GLN A 80 15.41 2.24 -5.58
C GLN A 80 15.07 3.59 -6.21
N SER A 81 14.51 4.54 -5.44
CA SER A 81 14.20 5.87 -5.93
C SER A 81 15.51 6.65 -6.15
N PRO A 82 15.59 7.54 -7.16
CA PRO A 82 16.75 8.40 -7.34
C PRO A 82 17.04 9.19 -6.06
N PRO A 83 18.32 9.34 -5.65
CA PRO A 83 18.70 9.98 -4.39
C PRO A 83 18.27 11.46 -4.28
N GLN A 84 17.81 12.05 -5.38
CA GLN A 84 17.34 13.43 -5.47
C GLN A 84 15.92 13.52 -6.02
N ALA A 85 15.11 12.48 -5.85
CA ALA A 85 13.69 12.53 -6.16
C ALA A 85 13.04 13.66 -5.35
N ALA A 86 12.77 14.78 -6.01
CA ALA A 86 12.17 15.94 -5.38
C ALA A 86 10.71 15.64 -5.02
N PHE A 87 10.29 16.14 -3.86
CA PHE A 87 8.87 16.20 -3.53
C PHE A 87 8.11 16.98 -4.62
N GLN A 88 6.97 16.45 -5.04
CA GLN A 88 6.11 17.13 -6.00
C GLN A 88 4.86 17.68 -5.30
N PRO A 89 4.60 19.01 -5.34
CA PRO A 89 3.47 19.61 -4.61
C PRO A 89 2.08 19.12 -5.00
N HIS A 90 1.94 18.44 -6.13
CA HIS A 90 0.68 17.86 -6.58
C HIS A 90 0.39 16.48 -5.97
N TRP A 91 1.31 15.91 -5.18
CA TRP A 91 1.07 14.66 -4.48
C TRP A 91 0.13 14.87 -3.31
N ASP A 92 -0.95 14.10 -3.26
CA ASP A 92 -1.89 14.05 -2.14
C ASP A 92 -1.32 13.25 -0.96
N ALA A 93 -0.35 12.36 -1.21
CA ALA A 93 0.36 11.61 -0.19
C ALA A 93 1.77 11.23 -0.68
N VAL A 94 2.67 10.99 0.27
CA VAL A 94 4.00 10.43 0.01
C VAL A 94 4.20 9.18 0.86
N MET A 95 4.75 8.13 0.26
CA MET A 95 5.03 6.85 0.89
C MET A 95 6.53 6.59 0.92
N PHE A 96 6.98 6.00 2.03
CA PHE A 96 8.35 5.57 2.25
C PHE A 96 8.37 4.06 2.46
N ASP A 97 9.10 3.33 1.61
CA ASP A 97 9.33 1.87 1.71
C ASP A 97 10.81 1.60 2.03
#